data_AF-A0A249NST6-F1
#
_entry.id   AF-A0A249NST6-F1
#
_cell.length_a   1.000
_cell.length_b   1.000
_cell.length_c   1.000
_cell.angle_alpha   90.00
_cell.angle_beta   90.00
_cell.angle_gamma   90.00
#
_symmetry.space_group_name_H-M   'P 1'
#
loop_
_entity.id
_entity.type
_entity.pdbx_description
1 polymer ?
#
loop_
_entity_poly.entity_id
_entity_poly.type
_entity_poly.pdbx_seq_one_letter_code
_entity_poly.pdbx_strand_id
1 'polypeptide(L)'
;MLAGFILIRIALGLFYPVPTRLPLLAGFFLASVILDLLIYDLPRGTLKHAFFYQLPFFLTQIWSASTIVRSKRRFPADWILCGLLVLTSVYYLVKIYAAVAAGAGTTASDYLGTPFALISQALGAMLILATGIAMLGVMVKEIIDEARASSELFRASTTAAALSIA
;
A
#
# COMPACT_ATOMS: atom_id res chain seq x y z
N MET A 1 -0.42 -9.98 6.85
CA MET A 1 -0.55 -9.01 5.74
C MET A 1 -0.89 -7.60 6.21
N LEU A 2 -1.92 -7.38 7.05
CA LEU A 2 -2.39 -6.03 7.41
C LEU A 2 -1.28 -5.12 7.97
N ALA A 3 -0.45 -5.66 8.87
CA ALA A 3 0.70 -4.93 9.41
C ALA A 3 1.63 -4.39 8.31
N GLY A 4 1.90 -5.19 7.26
CA GLY A 4 2.71 -4.75 6.13
C GLY A 4 2.09 -3.58 5.37
N PHE A 5 0.76 -3.55 5.20
CA PHE A 5 0.08 -2.40 4.59
C PHE A 5 0.12 -1.16 5.47
N ILE A 6 0.05 -1.32 6.79
CA ILE A 6 0.23 -0.20 7.72
C ILE A 6 1.66 0.33 7.65
N LEU A 7 2.67 -0.53 7.54
CA LEU A 7 4.06 -0.10 7.33
C LEU A 7 4.21 0.69 6.03
N ILE A 8 3.62 0.23 4.92
CA ILE A 8 3.56 1.00 3.66
C ILE A 8 2.90 2.36 3.90
N ARG A 9 1.78 2.41 4.62
CA ARG A 9 1.11 3.68 4.95
C ARG A 9 2.00 4.62 5.76
N ILE A 10 2.75 4.10 6.75
CA ILE A 10 3.70 4.88 7.54
C ILE A 10 4.79 5.44 6.63
N ALA A 11 5.41 4.58 5.84
CA ALA A 11 6.48 4.93 4.91
C ALA A 11 6.01 6.02 3.93
N LEU A 12 4.80 5.91 3.40
CA LEU A 12 4.20 6.91 2.53
C LEU A 12 4.04 8.28 3.19
N GLY A 13 3.69 8.37 4.47
CA GLY A 13 3.58 9.67 5.12
C GLY A 13 4.90 10.25 5.62
N LEU A 14 5.95 9.43 5.73
CA LEU A 14 7.32 9.92 5.87
C LEU A 14 7.82 10.53 4.56
N PHE A 15 7.44 9.92 3.43
CA PHE A 15 7.94 10.28 2.11
C PHE A 15 7.12 11.36 1.39
N TYR A 16 5.80 11.20 1.30
CA TYR A 16 4.88 12.24 0.88
C TYR A 16 4.48 13.00 2.14
N PRO A 17 4.89 14.28 2.33
CA PRO A 17 4.79 15.04 3.59
C PRO A 17 3.33 15.30 4.03
N VAL A 18 2.65 14.23 4.42
CA VAL A 18 1.26 14.11 4.76
C VAL A 18 1.23 13.49 6.15
N PRO A 19 0.66 14.16 7.17
CA PRO A 19 0.78 13.74 8.55
C PRO A 19 0.41 12.26 8.77
N THR A 20 1.34 11.49 9.33
CA THR A 20 1.08 10.14 9.82
C THR A 20 0.86 10.18 11.31
N ARG A 21 -0.39 9.97 11.75
CA ARG A 21 -0.73 9.85 13.17
C ARG A 21 -0.54 8.40 13.60
N LEU A 22 0.64 8.06 14.12
CA LEU A 22 0.95 6.69 14.56
C LEU A 22 -0.08 6.09 15.54
N PRO A 23 -0.60 6.84 16.55
CA PRO A 23 -1.63 6.30 17.44
C PRO A 23 -2.91 5.92 16.71
N LEU A 24 -3.27 6.65 15.65
CA LEU A 24 -4.45 6.34 14.84
C LEU A 24 -4.25 5.06 14.02
N LEU A 25 -3.05 4.86 13.45
CA LEU A 25 -2.72 3.63 12.72
C LEU A 25 -2.64 2.41 13.66
N ALA A 26 -2.03 2.58 14.84
CA ALA A 26 -2.00 1.55 15.86
C ALA A 26 -3.40 1.20 16.37
N GLY A 27 -4.23 2.22 16.66
CA GLY A 27 -5.63 2.03 17.03
C GLY A 27 -6.44 1.31 15.95
N PHE A 28 -6.25 1.68 14.68
CA PHE A 28 -6.87 1.00 13.55
C PHE A 28 -6.41 -0.46 13.43
N PHE A 29 -5.12 -0.73 13.60
CA PHE A 29 -4.59 -2.10 13.62
C PHE A 29 -5.23 -2.93 14.73
N LEU A 30 -5.23 -2.42 15.96
CA LEU A 30 -5.82 -3.11 17.11
C LEU A 30 -7.32 -3.34 16.91
N ALA A 31 -8.06 -2.35 16.43
CA ALA A 31 -9.48 -2.49 16.12
C ALA A 31 -9.72 -3.56 15.04
N SER A 32 -8.83 -3.65 14.04
CA SER A 32 -8.91 -4.67 12.99
C SER A 32 -8.62 -6.08 13.52
N VAL A 33 -7.65 -6.22 14.44
CA VAL A 33 -7.36 -7.48 15.12
C VAL A 33 -8.54 -7.90 15.99
N ILE A 34 -9.13 -6.97 16.76
CA ILE A 34 -10.33 -7.25 17.56
C ILE A 34 -11.48 -7.68 16.65
N LEU A 35 -11.70 -6.98 15.53
CA LEU A 35 -12.72 -7.36 14.55
C LEU A 35 -12.49 -8.78 14.03
N ASP A 36 -11.26 -9.14 13.70
CA ASP A 36 -10.89 -10.49 13.24
C ASP A 36 -11.22 -11.56 14.29
N LEU A 37 -10.94 -11.28 15.56
CA LEU A 37 -11.31 -12.17 16.67
C LEU A 37 -12.84 -12.30 16.82
N LEU A 38 -13.58 -11.20 16.67
CA LEU A 38 -15.05 -11.20 16.78
C LEU A 38 -15.73 -11.99 15.64
N ILE A 39 -15.11 -12.05 14.46
CA ILE A 39 -15.65 -12.78 13.31
C ILE A 39 -15.07 -14.19 13.16
N TYR A 40 -14.14 -14.61 14.03
CA TYR A 40 -13.36 -15.82 13.85
C TYR A 40 -14.21 -17.09 13.67
N ASP A 41 -15.27 -17.22 14.47
CA ASP A 41 -16.17 -18.39 14.45
C ASP A 41 -17.25 -18.29 13.36
N LEU A 42 -17.35 -17.18 12.62
CA LEU A 42 -18.30 -17.09 11.52
C LEU A 42 -17.87 -18.01 10.36
N PRO A 43 -18.83 -18.65 9.67
CA PRO A 43 -18.48 -19.49 8.53
C PRO A 43 -17.81 -18.67 7.42
N ARG A 44 -16.62 -19.10 6.99
CA ARG A 44 -15.77 -18.32 6.05
C ARG A 44 -16.38 -18.12 4.67
N GLY A 45 -17.20 -19.07 4.22
CA GLY A 45 -17.95 -19.02 2.97
C GLY A 45 -19.14 -18.07 2.97
N THR A 46 -19.35 -17.27 4.03
CA THR A 46 -20.44 -16.28 4.09
C THR A 46 -19.97 -14.89 3.66
N LEU A 47 -20.86 -14.13 3.03
CA LEU A 47 -20.61 -12.72 2.71
C LEU A 47 -20.33 -11.88 3.96
N LYS A 48 -20.96 -12.22 5.10
CA LYS A 48 -20.74 -11.53 6.37
C LYS A 48 -19.28 -11.65 6.83
N HIS A 49 -18.77 -12.88 6.93
CA HIS A 49 -17.37 -13.11 7.30
C HIS A 49 -16.44 -12.45 6.29
N ALA A 50 -16.66 -12.71 4.98
CA ALA A 50 -15.80 -12.18 3.94
C ALA A 50 -15.76 -10.64 3.91
N PHE A 51 -16.89 -9.96 4.11
CA PHE A 51 -16.96 -8.51 4.15
C PHE A 51 -16.12 -7.94 5.30
N PHE A 52 -16.39 -8.36 6.54
CA PHE A 52 -15.68 -7.83 7.71
C PHE A 52 -14.18 -8.21 7.71
N TYR A 53 -13.83 -9.37 7.16
CA TYR A 53 -12.45 -9.79 7.04
C TYR A 53 -11.67 -8.96 6.00
N GLN A 54 -12.24 -8.68 4.82
CA GLN A 54 -11.51 -7.95 3.77
C GLN A 54 -11.49 -6.42 3.96
N LEU A 55 -12.48 -5.87 4.68
CA LEU A 55 -12.67 -4.42 4.81
C LEU A 55 -11.43 -3.67 5.37
N PRO A 56 -10.73 -4.14 6.43
CA PRO A 56 -9.55 -3.46 6.93
C PRO A 56 -8.43 -3.29 5.89
N PHE A 57 -8.26 -4.30 5.03
CA PHE A 57 -7.26 -4.26 3.96
C PHE A 57 -7.63 -3.23 2.89
N PHE A 58 -8.89 -3.24 2.44
CA PHE A 58 -9.42 -2.22 1.52
C PHE A 58 -9.21 -0.81 2.06
N LEU A 59 -9.63 -0.56 3.31
CA LEU A 59 -9.54 0.75 3.94
C LEU A 59 -8.09 1.24 4.05
N THR A 60 -7.16 0.35 4.42
CA THR A 60 -5.73 0.71 4.52
C THR A 60 -5.15 1.09 3.16
N GLN A 61 -5.54 0.38 2.10
CA GLN A 61 -5.04 0.63 0.74
C GLN A 61 -5.59 1.92 0.17
N ILE A 62 -6.90 2.18 0.27
CA ILE A 62 -7.47 3.44 -0.20
C ILE A 62 -6.96 4.64 0.61
N TRP A 63 -6.76 4.48 1.92
CA TRP A 63 -6.14 5.51 2.75
C TRP A 63 -4.70 5.78 2.33
N SER A 64 -3.93 4.75 1.98
CA SER A 64 -2.59 4.90 1.42
C SER A 64 -2.59 5.60 0.07
N ALA A 65 -3.49 5.22 -0.86
CA ALA A 65 -3.61 5.92 -2.14
C ALA A 65 -3.94 7.42 -1.95
N SER A 66 -4.79 7.74 -0.98
CA SER A 66 -5.18 9.12 -0.68
C SER A 66 -3.99 10.01 -0.26
N THR A 67 -2.91 9.46 0.31
CA THR A 67 -1.73 10.27 0.67
C THR A 67 -1.02 10.81 -0.56
N ILE A 68 -0.95 10.00 -1.62
CA ILE A 68 -0.32 10.39 -2.88
C ILE A 68 -1.16 11.47 -3.55
N VAL A 69 -2.48 11.27 -3.64
CA VAL A 69 -3.42 12.23 -4.23
C VAL A 69 -3.41 13.58 -3.50
N ARG A 70 -3.30 13.56 -2.17
CA ARG A 70 -3.24 14.77 -1.33
C ARG A 70 -1.88 15.43 -1.32
N SER A 71 -0.84 14.76 -1.78
CA SER A 71 0.48 15.36 -1.90
C SER A 71 0.48 16.44 -2.98
N LYS A 72 1.32 17.47 -2.78
CA LYS A 72 1.60 18.47 -3.82
C LYS A 72 2.52 17.92 -4.91
N ARG A 73 3.14 16.77 -4.68
CA ARG A 73 4.06 16.08 -5.59
C ARG A 73 3.30 15.46 -6.77
N ARG A 74 3.87 15.52 -7.98
CA ARG A 74 3.17 15.15 -9.24
C ARG A 74 4.05 14.38 -10.23
N PHE A 75 5.00 13.54 -9.79
CA PHE A 75 5.81 12.77 -10.72
C PHE A 75 5.03 11.59 -11.31
N PRO A 76 5.31 11.17 -12.56
CA PRO A 76 4.64 10.02 -13.17
C PRO A 76 4.74 8.72 -12.34
N ALA A 77 5.87 8.52 -11.66
CA ALA A 77 6.09 7.36 -10.80
C ALA A 77 5.14 7.31 -9.59
N ASP A 78 4.73 8.47 -9.07
CA ASP A 78 3.76 8.57 -7.97
C ASP A 78 2.39 8.02 -8.40
N TRP A 79 2.01 8.25 -9.66
CA TRP A 79 0.75 7.76 -10.21
C TRP A 79 0.75 6.25 -10.46
N ILE A 80 1.90 5.67 -10.81
CA ILE A 80 2.05 4.20 -10.88
C ILE A 80 1.85 3.59 -9.49
N LEU A 81 2.49 4.15 -8.46
CA LEU A 81 2.33 3.70 -7.08
C LEU A 81 0.87 3.87 -6.61
N CYS A 82 0.25 5.01 -6.90
CA CYS A 82 -1.16 5.25 -6.61
C CYS A 82 -2.07 4.22 -7.30
N GLY A 83 -1.80 3.92 -8.57
CA GLY A 83 -2.52 2.91 -9.33
C GLY A 83 -2.42 1.52 -8.70
N LEU A 84 -1.23 1.11 -8.24
CA LEU A 84 -1.03 -0.16 -7.54
C LEU A 84 -1.78 -0.23 -6.21
N LEU A 85 -1.80 0.86 -5.43
CA LEU A 85 -2.56 0.93 -4.17
C LEU A 85 -4.06 0.83 -4.43
N VAL A 86 -4.59 1.54 -5.44
CA VAL A 86 -6.00 1.47 -5.83
C VAL A 86 -6.36 0.08 -6.35
N LEU A 87 -5.53 -0.51 -7.20
CA LEU A 87 -5.71 -1.88 -7.70
C LEU A 87 -5.76 -2.87 -6.54
N THR A 88 -4.86 -2.74 -5.57
CA THR A 88 -4.83 -3.59 -4.37
C THR A 88 -6.10 -3.41 -3.55
N SER A 89 -6.58 -2.16 -3.41
CA SER A 89 -7.85 -1.87 -2.75
C SER A 89 -9.03 -2.57 -3.43
N VAL A 90 -9.15 -2.46 -4.76
CA VAL A 90 -10.20 -3.11 -5.55
C VAL A 90 -10.10 -4.63 -5.42
N TYR A 91 -8.90 -5.19 -5.46
CA TYR A 91 -8.66 -6.61 -5.27
C TYR A 91 -9.27 -7.14 -3.97
N TYR A 92 -9.11 -6.42 -2.85
CA TYR A 92 -9.72 -6.80 -1.57
C TYR A 92 -11.26 -6.69 -1.56
N LEU A 93 -11.85 -5.73 -2.28
CA LEU A 93 -13.30 -5.69 -2.46
C LEU A 93 -13.81 -6.88 -3.27
N VAL A 94 -13.15 -7.19 -4.39
CA VAL A 94 -13.52 -8.33 -5.25
C VAL A 94 -13.43 -9.65 -4.47
N LYS A 95 -12.45 -9.79 -3.57
CA LYS A 95 -12.32 -10.96 -2.70
C LYS A 95 -13.54 -11.23 -1.82
N ILE A 96 -14.30 -10.21 -1.45
CA ILE A 96 -15.51 -10.39 -0.61
C ILE A 96 -16.49 -11.32 -1.32
N TYR A 97 -16.74 -11.07 -2.61
CA TYR A 97 -17.62 -11.90 -3.43
C TYR A 97 -16.93 -13.19 -3.88
N ALA A 98 -15.67 -13.09 -4.33
CA ALA A 98 -14.95 -14.23 -4.88
C ALA A 98 -14.76 -15.37 -3.86
N ALA A 99 -14.59 -15.05 -2.56
CA ALA A 99 -14.50 -16.06 -1.51
C ALA A 99 -15.78 -16.89 -1.36
N VAL A 100 -16.94 -16.27 -1.55
CA VAL A 100 -18.22 -16.96 -1.49
C VAL A 100 -18.46 -17.75 -2.77
N ALA A 101 -18.23 -17.13 -3.93
CA ALA A 101 -18.46 -17.76 -5.23
C ALA A 101 -17.55 -18.97 -5.50
N ALA A 102 -16.29 -18.91 -5.05
CA ALA A 102 -15.30 -19.99 -5.24
C ALA A 102 -15.37 -21.07 -4.15
N GLY A 103 -16.18 -20.89 -3.11
CA GLY A 103 -16.32 -21.84 -2.01
C GLY A 103 -15.13 -21.84 -1.05
N ALA A 104 -14.98 -20.78 -0.25
CA ALA A 104 -13.91 -20.63 0.75
C ALA A 104 -13.95 -21.60 1.96
N GLY A 105 -14.84 -22.61 1.95
CA GLY A 105 -15.05 -23.53 3.07
C GLY A 105 -15.82 -22.90 4.24
N THR A 106 -16.13 -23.69 5.26
CA THR A 106 -16.84 -23.22 6.46
C THR A 106 -15.86 -22.84 7.56
N THR A 107 -14.77 -23.60 7.73
CA THR A 107 -13.78 -23.36 8.78
C THR A 107 -12.47 -22.77 8.25
N ALA A 108 -11.60 -22.36 9.18
CA ALA A 108 -10.26 -21.91 8.85
C ALA A 108 -9.39 -22.94 8.16
N SER A 109 -9.48 -24.20 8.60
CA SER A 109 -8.72 -25.31 8.00
C SER A 109 -9.18 -25.58 6.58
N ASP A 110 -10.50 -25.60 6.35
CA ASP A 110 -11.06 -25.85 5.03
C ASP A 110 -10.58 -24.81 4.02
N TYR A 111 -10.61 -23.54 4.43
CA TYR A 111 -10.13 -22.43 3.61
C TYR A 111 -8.70 -22.67 3.11
N LEU A 112 -7.77 -23.02 4.01
CA LEU A 112 -6.36 -23.21 3.66
C LEU A 112 -6.12 -24.29 2.61
N GLY A 113 -6.99 -25.30 2.55
CA GLY A 113 -6.93 -26.37 1.55
C GLY A 113 -7.52 -25.99 0.18
N THR A 114 -8.19 -24.85 0.06
CA THR A 114 -8.86 -24.47 -1.20
C THR A 114 -7.88 -23.89 -2.23
N PRO A 115 -8.04 -24.21 -3.54
CA PRO A 115 -7.31 -23.54 -4.61
C PRO A 115 -7.51 -22.02 -4.59
N PHE A 116 -8.71 -21.57 -4.22
CA PHE A 116 -9.02 -20.15 -4.04
C PHE A 116 -8.10 -19.51 -3.01
N ALA A 117 -7.92 -20.10 -1.83
CA ALA A 117 -7.06 -19.55 -0.79
C ALA A 117 -5.60 -19.45 -1.23
N LEU A 118 -5.08 -20.48 -1.92
CA LEU A 118 -3.71 -20.48 -2.41
C LEU A 118 -3.47 -19.36 -3.43
N ILE A 119 -4.29 -19.29 -4.48
CA ILE A 119 -4.19 -18.28 -5.54
C ILE A 119 -4.38 -16.88 -4.94
N SER A 120 -5.39 -16.73 -4.09
CA SER A 120 -5.70 -15.44 -3.47
C SER A 120 -4.59 -14.97 -2.53
N GLN A 121 -4.00 -15.85 -1.72
CA GLN A 121 -2.88 -15.45 -0.86
C GLN A 121 -1.65 -15.06 -1.67
N ALA A 122 -1.33 -15.83 -2.72
CA ALA A 122 -0.21 -15.52 -3.61
C ALA A 122 -0.40 -14.15 -4.31
N LEU A 123 -1.58 -13.89 -4.87
CA LEU A 123 -1.91 -12.59 -5.49
C LEU A 123 -1.77 -11.43 -4.48
N GLY A 124 -2.30 -11.59 -3.26
CA GLY A 124 -2.15 -10.58 -2.22
C GLY A 124 -0.69 -10.32 -1.85
N ALA A 125 0.15 -11.36 -1.80
CA ALA A 125 1.57 -11.27 -1.50
C ALA A 125 2.34 -10.56 -2.63
N MET A 126 1.98 -10.84 -3.89
CA MET A 126 2.57 -10.15 -5.03
C MET A 126 2.19 -8.66 -5.06
N LEU A 127 0.95 -8.30 -4.73
CA LEU A 127 0.51 -6.90 -4.71
C LEU A 127 1.23 -6.08 -3.63
N ILE A 128 1.38 -6.63 -2.40
CA ILE A 128 2.14 -5.93 -1.35
C ILE A 128 3.61 -5.76 -1.72
N LEU A 129 4.22 -6.80 -2.31
CA LEU A 129 5.60 -6.76 -2.77
C LEU A 129 5.79 -5.73 -3.90
N ALA A 130 4.94 -5.77 -4.92
CA ALA A 130 4.96 -4.82 -6.03
C ALA A 130 4.83 -3.39 -5.55
N THR A 131 3.93 -3.14 -4.59
CA THR A 131 3.75 -1.82 -3.97
C THR A 131 5.01 -1.37 -3.23
N GLY A 132 5.64 -2.25 -2.45
CA GLY A 132 6.90 -1.95 -1.76
C GLY A 132 8.03 -1.60 -2.72
N ILE A 133 8.19 -2.39 -3.80
CA ILE A 133 9.21 -2.14 -4.83
C ILE A 133 8.91 -0.84 -5.57
N ALA A 134 7.66 -0.58 -5.95
CA ALA A 134 7.27 0.67 -6.60
C ALA A 134 7.58 1.87 -5.71
N MET A 135 7.31 1.78 -4.40
CA MET A 135 7.65 2.82 -3.45
C MET A 135 9.16 3.07 -3.40
N LEU A 136 9.98 2.02 -3.29
CA LEU A 136 11.44 2.15 -3.36
C LEU A 136 11.90 2.81 -4.67
N GLY A 137 11.29 2.44 -5.79
CA GLY A 137 11.58 3.04 -7.10
C GLY A 137 11.28 4.54 -7.14
N VAL A 138 10.17 4.97 -6.54
CA VAL A 138 9.84 6.40 -6.42
C VAL A 138 10.86 7.14 -5.54
N MET A 139 11.29 6.53 -4.44
CA MET A 139 12.31 7.11 -3.55
C MET A 139 13.66 7.27 -4.27
N VAL A 140 14.11 6.22 -4.95
CA VAL A 140 15.38 6.24 -5.70
C VAL A 140 15.33 7.29 -6.81
N LYS A 141 14.21 7.39 -7.53
CA LYS A 141 14.04 8.40 -8.58
C LYS A 141 14.22 9.82 -8.03
N GLU A 142 13.62 10.14 -6.89
CA GLU A 142 13.77 11.46 -6.28
C GLU A 142 15.22 11.77 -5.91
N ILE A 143 15.91 10.79 -5.29
CA ILE A 143 17.32 10.95 -4.92
C ILE A 143 18.17 11.25 -6.17
N ILE A 144 17.91 10.58 -7.29
CA ILE A 144 18.63 10.82 -8.55
C ILE A 144 18.29 12.20 -9.12
N ASP A 145 17.02 12.60 -9.12
CA ASP A 145 16.57 13.89 -9.65
C ASP A 145 17.17 15.06 -8.82
N GLU A 146 17.23 14.91 -7.50
CA GLU A 146 17.84 15.90 -6.59
C GLU A 146 19.37 15.97 -6.75
N ALA A 147 20.04 14.84 -6.94
CA ALA A 147 21.47 14.78 -7.24
C ALA A 147 21.80 15.47 -8.57
N ARG A 148 20.96 15.28 -9.61
CA ARG A 148 21.11 15.97 -10.90
C ARG A 148 20.95 17.48 -10.76
N ALA A 149 19.91 17.95 -10.07
CA ALA A 149 19.70 19.37 -9.85
C ALA A 149 20.87 20.03 -9.10
N SER A 150 21.41 19.35 -8.07
CA SER A 150 22.57 19.83 -7.31
C SER A 150 23.84 19.92 -8.17
N SER A 151 24.07 18.94 -9.04
CA SER A 151 25.18 18.93 -10.01
C SER A 151 25.09 20.07 -11.01
N GLU A 152 23.90 20.33 -11.55
CA GLU A 152 23.65 21.44 -12.49
C GLU A 152 23.89 22.80 -11.84
N LEU A 153 23.43 23.00 -10.60
CA LEU A 153 23.66 24.22 -9.82
C LEU A 153 25.16 24.43 -9.55
N PHE A 154 25.88 23.38 -9.14
CA PHE A 154 27.33 23.46 -8.90
C PHE A 154 28.11 23.78 -10.18
N ARG A 155 27.72 23.18 -11.33
CA ARG A 155 28.34 23.46 -12.63
C ARG A 155 28.08 24.90 -13.07
N ALA A 156 26.87 25.42 -12.85
CA ALA A 156 26.54 26.81 -13.16
C ALA A 156 27.38 27.78 -12.32
N SER A 157 27.54 27.53 -11.01
CA SER A 157 28.35 28.39 -10.14
C SER A 157 29.83 28.39 -10.49
N THR A 158 30.40 27.22 -10.86
CA THR A 158 31.81 27.14 -11.31
C THR A 158 32.02 27.84 -12.65
N THR A 159 31.07 27.72 -13.58
CA THR A 159 31.15 28.41 -14.88
C THR A 159 31.08 29.94 -14.70
N ALA A 160 30.21 30.43 -13.81
CA ALA A 160 30.11 31.85 -13.49
C ALA A 160 31.39 32.40 -12.83
N ALA A 161 32.02 31.63 -11.93
CA ALA A 161 33.28 32.00 -11.32
C ALA A 161 34.43 32.09 -12.34
N ALA A 162 34.48 31.16 -13.31
CA ALA A 162 35.50 31.19 -14.37
C ALA A 162 35.36 32.42 -15.30
N LEU A 163 34.12 32.84 -15.60
CA LEU A 163 33.85 34.04 -16.41
C LEU A 163 34.15 35.35 -15.67
N SER A 164 34.13 35.37 -14.33
CA SER A 164 34.47 36.56 -13.54
C SER A 164 35.97 36.83 -13.42
N ILE A 165 36.82 35.86 -13.81
CA ILE A 165 38.28 35.94 -13.71
C ILE A 165 38.92 36.20 -15.09
N ALA A 166 38.15 36.09 -16.18
CA ALA A 166 38.54 36.42 -17.55
C ALA A 166 38.22 37.87 -17.90
#